data_AF-A0A6C0JZB3-F1
#
_entry.id   AF-A0A6C0JZB3-F1
#
_cell.length_a   1.000
_cell.length_b   1.000
_cell.length_c   1.000
_cell.angle_alpha   90.00
_cell.angle_beta   90.00
_cell.angle_gamma   90.00
#
_symmetry.space_group_name_H-M   'P 1'
#
loop_
_entity.id
_entity.type
_entity.pdbx_description
1 polymer ?
#
loop_
_entity_poly.entity_id
_entity_poly.type
_entity_poly.pdbx_seq_one_letter_code
_entity_poly.pdbx_strand_id
1 'polypeptide(L)'
;MGLQSAVAASLDAFTDMSGSDSKRRDLYMELVSSILAFLIAVAIISLIGKWLWNNVVLDLFSIAKPAKSVWQILGLMIFLSLIR
;
A
#
# COMPACT_ATOMS: atom_id res chain seq x y z
N MET A 1 -13.54 28.65 -16.38
CA MET A 1 -12.26 28.60 -17.12
C MET A 1 -11.26 27.55 -16.60
N GLY A 2 -11.34 27.06 -15.34
CA GLY A 2 -10.37 26.07 -14.82
C GLY A 2 -10.59 24.58 -15.22
N LEU A 3 -11.82 24.19 -15.59
CA LEU A 3 -12.10 22.80 -15.99
C LEU A 3 -11.51 22.45 -17.36
N GLN A 4 -11.54 23.38 -18.31
CA GLN A 4 -10.98 23.15 -19.64
C GLN A 4 -9.45 23.08 -19.62
N SER A 5 -8.79 23.87 -18.76
CA SER A 5 -7.33 23.79 -18.61
C SER A 5 -6.88 22.53 -17.89
N ALA A 6 -7.65 22.02 -16.92
CA ALA A 6 -7.37 20.74 -16.26
C ALA A 6 -7.56 19.54 -17.21
N VAL A 7 -8.59 19.57 -18.05
CA VAL A 7 -8.85 18.54 -19.07
C VAL A 7 -7.80 18.60 -20.19
N ALA A 8 -7.40 19.80 -20.61
CA ALA A 8 -6.30 19.97 -21.56
C ALA A 8 -4.96 19.47 -20.98
N ALA A 9 -4.63 19.83 -19.74
CA ALA A 9 -3.40 19.38 -19.08
C ALA A 9 -3.37 17.85 -18.87
N SER A 10 -4.51 17.23 -18.61
CA SER A 10 -4.59 15.76 -18.50
C SER A 10 -4.52 15.09 -19.87
N LEU A 11 -5.18 15.61 -20.90
CA LEU A 11 -5.02 15.14 -22.28
C LEU A 11 -3.59 15.30 -22.78
N ASP A 12 -2.93 16.42 -22.48
CA ASP A 12 -1.53 16.66 -22.82
C ASP A 12 -0.61 15.71 -22.05
N ALA A 13 -0.88 15.42 -20.78
CA ALA A 13 -0.12 14.42 -20.02
C ALA A 13 -0.26 13.00 -20.60
N PHE A 14 -1.44 12.61 -21.07
CA PHE A 14 -1.67 11.32 -21.74
C PHE A 14 -1.12 11.28 -23.17
N THR A 15 -1.11 12.41 -23.88
CA THR A 15 -0.67 12.51 -25.29
C THR A 15 0.84 12.73 -25.41
N ASP A 16 1.47 13.48 -24.50
CA ASP A 16 2.94 13.64 -24.37
C ASP A 16 3.63 12.35 -23.91
N MET A 17 2.85 11.35 -23.47
CA MET A 17 3.31 9.99 -23.15
C MET A 17 3.73 9.18 -24.39
N SER A 18 3.53 9.73 -25.60
CA SER A 18 3.82 9.08 -26.88
C SER A 18 5.24 9.29 -27.41
N GLY A 19 6.05 10.19 -26.82
CA GLY A 19 7.25 10.72 -27.50
C GLY A 19 8.64 10.47 -26.90
N SER A 20 8.82 9.86 -25.73
CA SER A 20 10.16 9.72 -25.12
C SER A 20 10.34 8.43 -24.32
N ASP A 21 11.17 7.53 -24.84
CA ASP A 21 11.55 6.28 -24.18
C ASP A 21 12.24 6.52 -22.82
N SER A 22 12.93 7.65 -22.63
CA SER A 22 13.54 8.00 -21.35
C SER A 22 12.50 8.40 -20.31
N LYS A 23 11.52 9.24 -20.68
CA LYS A 23 10.45 9.69 -19.79
C LYS A 23 9.54 8.52 -19.34
N ARG A 24 9.31 7.53 -20.23
CA ARG A 24 8.62 6.28 -19.86
C ARG A 24 9.40 5.49 -18.82
N ARG A 25 10.71 5.27 -19.04
CA ARG A 25 11.54 4.52 -18.08
C ARG A 25 11.54 5.15 -16.70
N ASP A 26 11.62 6.48 -16.62
CA ASP A 26 11.60 7.19 -15.34
C ASP A 26 10.26 6.98 -14.60
N LEU A 27 9.13 7.12 -15.30
CA LEU A 27 7.80 6.84 -14.73
C LEU A 27 7.65 5.37 -14.29
N TYR A 28 8.15 4.42 -15.08
CA TYR A 28 8.15 3.01 -14.69
C TYR A 28 9.00 2.76 -13.45
N MET A 29 10.19 3.36 -13.35
CA MET A 29 11.03 3.24 -12.17
C MET A 29 10.39 3.86 -10.93
N GLU A 30 9.73 5.01 -11.08
CA GLU A 30 9.03 5.67 -9.99
C GLU A 30 7.85 4.81 -9.49
N LEU A 31 7.02 4.29 -10.39
CA LEU A 31 5.92 3.39 -10.02
C LEU A 31 6.42 2.09 -9.38
N VAL A 32 7.45 1.47 -9.95
CA VAL A 32 8.02 0.22 -9.42
C VAL A 32 8.63 0.46 -8.05
N SER A 33 9.38 1.56 -7.85
CA SER A 33 9.97 1.88 -6.56
C SER A 33 8.91 2.18 -5.50
N SER A 34 7.84 2.90 -5.86
CA SER A 34 6.71 3.18 -4.96
C SER A 34 5.97 1.90 -4.55
N ILE A 35 5.63 1.04 -5.52
CA ILE A 35 4.97 -0.25 -5.24
C ILE A 35 5.88 -1.13 -4.37
N LEU A 36 7.17 -1.19 -4.65
CA LEU A 36 8.13 -1.98 -3.87
C LEU A 36 8.24 -1.45 -2.43
N ALA A 37 8.35 -0.14 -2.26
CA ALA A 37 8.39 0.50 -0.94
C ALA A 37 7.11 0.21 -0.15
N PHE A 38 5.95 0.26 -0.80
CA PHE A 38 4.66 -0.10 -0.19
C PHE A 38 4.63 -1.57 0.26
N LEU A 39 5.05 -2.50 -0.59
CA LEU A 39 5.10 -3.92 -0.24
C LEU A 39 6.04 -4.20 0.94
N ILE A 40 7.20 -3.54 0.97
CA ILE A 40 8.15 -3.66 2.09
C ILE A 40 7.53 -3.11 3.38
N ALA A 41 6.90 -1.93 3.32
CA ALA A 41 6.25 -1.34 4.48
C ALA A 41 5.15 -2.26 5.04
N VAL A 42 4.29 -2.79 4.17
CA VAL A 42 3.25 -3.75 4.55
C VAL A 42 3.86 -5.00 5.17
N ALA A 43 4.90 -5.57 4.57
CA ALA A 43 5.56 -6.77 5.11
C ALA A 43 6.12 -6.54 6.52
N ILE A 44 6.81 -5.40 6.74
CA ILE A 44 7.37 -5.03 8.03
C ILE A 44 6.27 -4.89 9.09
N ILE A 45 5.23 -4.10 8.80
CA ILE A 45 4.11 -3.87 9.72
C ILE A 45 3.43 -5.21 10.07
N SER A 46 3.23 -6.08 9.09
CA SER A 46 2.54 -7.34 9.29
C SER A 46 3.35 -8.33 10.13
N LEU A 47 4.68 -8.34 9.95
CA LEU A 47 5.60 -9.15 10.78
C LEU A 47 5.60 -8.66 12.23
N ILE A 48 5.73 -7.36 12.43
CA ILE A 48 5.71 -6.73 13.77
C ILE A 48 4.35 -6.96 14.42
N GLY A 49 3.25 -6.79 13.67
CA GLY A 49 1.90 -7.05 14.14
C GLY A 49 1.71 -8.49 14.59
N LYS A 50 2.25 -9.49 13.85
CA LYS A 50 2.22 -10.90 14.28
C LYS A 50 3.02 -11.12 15.56
N TRP A 51 4.19 -10.53 15.66
CA TRP A 51 5.03 -10.65 16.85
C TRP A 51 4.35 -10.04 18.08
N LEU A 52 3.81 -8.82 17.95
CA LEU A 52 3.15 -8.11 19.03
C LEU A 52 1.83 -8.78 19.42
N TRP A 53 1.09 -9.33 18.46
CA TRP A 53 -0.11 -10.10 18.75
C TRP A 53 0.19 -11.31 19.62
N ASN A 54 1.20 -12.10 19.25
CA ASN A 54 1.51 -13.33 19.97
C ASN A 54 2.21 -13.11 21.33
N ASN A 55 2.89 -11.98 21.54
CA ASN A 55 3.59 -11.70 22.81
C ASN A 55 2.82 -10.76 23.75
N VAL A 56 1.95 -9.89 23.23
CA VAL A 56 1.29 -8.85 24.04
C VAL A 56 -0.22 -9.07 24.07
N VAL A 57 -0.85 -9.29 22.91
CA VAL A 57 -2.31 -9.41 22.85
C VAL A 57 -2.80 -10.71 23.49
N LEU A 58 -2.07 -11.83 23.33
CA LEU A 58 -2.41 -13.09 23.99
C LEU A 58 -2.33 -13.02 25.51
N ASP A 59 -1.36 -12.27 26.04
CA ASP A 59 -1.15 -12.11 27.48
C ASP A 59 -2.20 -11.17 28.10
N LEU A 60 -2.64 -10.16 27.37
CA LEU A 60 -3.66 -9.20 27.81
C LEU A 60 -5.09 -9.72 27.65
N PHE A 61 -5.35 -10.51 26.62
CA PHE A 61 -6.68 -10.99 26.27
C PHE A 61 -6.70 -12.51 26.20
N SER A 62 -7.19 -13.16 27.26
CA SER A 62 -7.41 -14.62 27.33
C SER A 62 -8.30 -15.20 26.23
N ILE A 63 -9.05 -14.35 25.50
CA ILE A 63 -9.96 -14.76 24.41
C ILE A 63 -9.23 -14.80 23.06
N ALA A 64 -8.11 -14.09 22.91
CA ALA A 64 -7.39 -14.01 21.65
C ALA A 64 -6.67 -15.34 21.34
N LYS A 65 -6.81 -15.82 20.11
CA LYS A 65 -6.07 -17.00 19.62
C LYS A 65 -4.75 -16.58 18.97
N PRO A 66 -3.70 -17.44 19.05
CA PRO A 66 -2.41 -17.13 18.44
C PRO A 66 -2.54 -17.00 16.92
N ALA A 67 -1.91 -15.95 16.38
CA ALA A 67 -1.86 -15.70 14.95
C ALA A 67 -0.79 -16.62 14.32
N LYS A 68 -1.24 -17.58 13.51
CA LYS A 68 -0.37 -18.57 12.84
C LYS A 68 0.28 -17.97 11.59
N SER A 69 -0.41 -17.09 10.87
CA SER A 69 0.10 -16.47 9.64
C SER A 69 0.08 -14.94 9.71
N VAL A 70 1.01 -14.31 8.99
CA VAL A 70 1.09 -12.85 8.82
C VAL A 70 -0.17 -12.32 8.12
N TRP A 71 -0.75 -13.13 7.22
CA TRP A 71 -2.01 -12.85 6.54
C TRP A 71 -3.21 -12.71 7.49
N GLN A 72 -3.23 -13.40 8.64
CA GLN A 72 -4.30 -13.25 9.63
C GLN A 72 -4.27 -11.86 10.27
N ILE A 73 -3.07 -11.35 10.55
CA ILE A 73 -2.89 -9.99 11.10
C ILE A 73 -3.27 -8.95 10.06
N LEU A 74 -2.82 -9.12 8.81
CA LEU A 74 -3.21 -8.25 7.70
C LEU A 74 -4.72 -8.22 7.49
N GLY A 75 -5.35 -9.40 7.46
CA GLY A 75 -6.80 -9.51 7.34
C GLY A 75 -7.54 -8.84 8.48
N LEU A 76 -7.06 -8.98 9.72
CA LEU A 76 -7.63 -8.30 10.88
C LEU A 76 -7.47 -6.78 10.79
N MET A 77 -6.31 -6.28 10.37
CA MET A 77 -6.08 -4.84 10.18
C MET A 77 -7.02 -4.25 9.13
N ILE A 78 -7.18 -4.94 7.99
CA ILE A 78 -8.11 -4.52 6.93
C ILE A 78 -9.55 -4.58 7.43
N PHE A 79 -9.93 -5.65 8.13
CA PHE A 79 -11.27 -5.82 8.71
C PHE A 79 -11.61 -4.69 9.70
N LEU A 80 -10.69 -4.35 10.61
CA LEU A 80 -10.85 -3.23 11.52
C LEU A 80 -10.92 -1.89 10.78
N SER A 81 -10.15 -1.72 9.70
CA SER A 81 -10.21 -0.52 8.86
C SER A 81 -11.52 -0.39 8.08
N LEU A 82 -12.21 -1.49 7.78
CA LEU A 82 -13.51 -1.48 7.09
C LEU A 82 -14.68 -1.20 8.05
N ILE A 83 -14.51 -1.51 9.34
CA ILE A 83 -15.50 -1.24 10.38
C ILE A 83 -15.54 0.25 10.74
N ARG A 84 -14.43 0.97 10.56
CA ARG A 84 -14.32 2.40 10.78
C ARG A 84 -14.76 3.18 9.55
#